data_AF-A0A484HG59-F1
#
_entry.id   AF-A0A484HG59-F1
#
_cell.length_a   1.000
_cell.length_b   1.000
_cell.length_c   1.000
_cell.angle_alpha   90.00
_cell.angle_beta   90.00
_cell.angle_gamma   90.00
#
_symmetry.space_group_name_H-M   'P 1'
#
loop_
_entity.id
_entity.type
_entity.pdbx_description
1 polymer ?
#
loop_
_entity_poly.entity_id
_entity_poly.type
_entity_poly.pdbx_seq_one_letter_code
_entity_poly.pdbx_strand_id
1 'polypeptide(L)' 'MSKRITIDPITRIEGHLRVEVEVSKGKVVNAWSSGQMFRGIELILQGRDPRDAQHFVARSCGV' A
#
# COMPACT_ATOMS: atom_id res chain seq x y z
N MET A 1 6.15 -2.21 -29.80
CA MET A 1 6.34 -1.17 -28.75
C MET A 1 5.83 -1.72 -27.44
N SER A 2 6.59 -1.61 -26.34
CA SER A 2 6.05 -1.92 -25.02
C SER A 2 5.13 -0.80 -24.57
N LYS A 3 4.03 -1.14 -23.89
CA LYS A 3 3.04 -0.18 -23.38
C LYS A 3 3.05 -0.23 -21.86
N ARG A 4 3.17 0.94 -21.22
CA ARG A 4 2.99 1.07 -19.78
C ARG A 4 1.53 1.37 -19.46
N ILE A 5 0.97 0.66 -18.49
CA ILE A 5 -0.42 0.79 -18.03
C ILE A 5 -0.39 1.04 -16.53
N THR A 6 -1.15 2.03 -16.07
CA THR A 6 -1.31 2.36 -14.66
C THR A 6 -2.75 2.07 -14.23
N ILE A 7 -2.90 1.38 -13.10
CA ILE A 7 -4.18 1.15 -12.44
C ILE A 7 -4.09 1.82 -11.07
N ASP A 8 -4.78 2.94 -10.92
CA ASP A 8 -4.82 3.74 -9.71
C ASP A 8 -6.18 4.46 -9.65
N PRO A 9 -7.08 4.11 -8.69
CA PRO A 9 -6.87 3.16 -7.61
C PRO A 9 -7.14 1.70 -8.01
N ILE A 10 -6.49 0.76 -7.34
CA ILE A 10 -6.99 -0.63 -7.25
C ILE A 10 -8.21 -0.65 -6.32
N THR A 11 -9.34 -1.14 -6.81
CA THR A 11 -10.61 -1.17 -6.06
C THR A 11 -10.87 -2.53 -5.41
N ARG A 12 -11.83 -2.59 -4.48
CA ARG A 12 -12.23 -3.78 -3.69
C ARG A 12 -11.08 -4.40 -2.88
N ILE A 13 -10.25 -3.53 -2.32
CA ILE A 13 -9.21 -3.84 -1.34
C ILE A 13 -9.36 -2.90 -0.14
N GLU A 14 -8.64 -3.16 0.94
CA GLU A 14 -8.36 -2.15 1.97
C GLU A 14 -7.18 -1.28 1.53
N GLY A 15 -7.24 0.02 1.82
CA GLY A 15 -6.13 0.94 1.62
C GLY A 15 -6.00 1.55 0.22
N HIS A 16 -4.80 2.04 -0.10
CA HIS A 16 -4.52 2.86 -1.28
C HIS A 16 -3.36 2.25 -2.08
N LEU A 17 -3.71 1.52 -3.14
CA LEU A 17 -2.74 0.81 -3.96
C LEU A 17 -2.79 1.29 -5.41
N ARG A 18 -1.61 1.60 -5.93
CA ARG A 18 -1.32 1.79 -7.35
C ARG A 18 -0.54 0.59 -7.87
N VAL A 19 -0.95 0.07 -9.03
CA VAL A 19 -0.19 -0.95 -9.77
C VAL A 19 0.13 -0.42 -11.16
N GLU A 20 1.39 -0.54 -11.56
CA GLU A 20 1.83 -0.29 -12.93
C GLU A 20 2.33 -1.57 -13.55
N VAL A 21 2.03 -1.77 -14.83
CA VAL A 21 2.53 -2.90 -15.61
C VAL A 21 3.08 -2.43 -16.94
N GLU A 22 4.16 -3.08 -17.37
CA GLU A 22 4.64 -2.99 -18.73
C GLU A 22 4.16 -4.22 -19.51
N VAL A 23 3.52 -4.01 -20.66
CA VAL A 23 2.98 -5.07 -21.50
C VAL A 23 3.73 -5.12 -22.83
N SER A 24 4.20 -6.32 -23.18
CA SER A 24 4.80 -6.64 -24.47
C SER A 24 4.23 -7.94 -25.02
N LYS A 25 3.83 -7.94 -26.30
CA LYS A 25 3.23 -9.12 -26.97
C LYS A 25 2.07 -9.75 -26.17
N GLY A 26 1.22 -8.92 -25.59
CA GLY A 26 0.05 -9.34 -24.81
C GLY A 26 0.36 -9.94 -23.43
N LYS A 27 1.63 -9.90 -22.98
CA LYS A 27 2.04 -10.39 -21.66
C LYS A 27 2.62 -9.26 -20.81
N VAL A 28 2.35 -9.29 -19.51
CA VAL A 28 3.05 -8.45 -18.54
C VAL A 28 4.50 -8.89 -18.48
N VAL A 29 5.43 -7.95 -18.70
CA VAL A 29 6.88 -8.21 -18.65
C VAL A 29 7.56 -7.55 -17.47
N ASN A 30 6.96 -6.49 -16.90
CA ASN A 30 7.38 -5.84 -15.66
C ASN A 30 6.15 -5.34 -14.89
N ALA A 31 6.29 -5.20 -13.57
CA ALA A 31 5.26 -4.64 -12.71
C ALA A 31 5.86 -3.85 -11.54
N TRP A 32 5.10 -2.86 -11.06
CA TRP A 32 5.41 -2.08 -9.86
C TRP A 32 4.17 -2.00 -8.98
N SER A 33 4.35 -2.28 -7.69
CA SER A 33 3.33 -2.16 -6.65
C SER A 33 3.71 -1.01 -5.74
N SER A 34 2.81 -0.04 -5.56
CA SER A 34 3.12 1.18 -4.82
C SER A 34 1.95 1.58 -3.92
N GLY A 35 2.18 1.49 -2.61
CA GLY A 35 1.26 2.04 -1.60
C GLY A 35 1.33 3.56 -1.59
N GLN A 36 0.20 4.23 -1.74
CA GLN A 36 0.13 5.70 -1.87
C GLN A 36 -0.13 6.42 -0.55
N MET A 37 -0.19 5.70 0.58
CA MET A 37 -0.55 6.27 1.88
C MET A 37 0.35 5.72 3.00
N PHE A 38 0.78 6.62 3.89
CA PHE A 38 1.56 6.29 5.08
C PHE A 38 1.05 7.12 6.27
N ARG A 39 0.96 6.50 7.44
CA ARG A 39 0.52 7.15 8.69
C ARG A 39 1.59 7.25 9.78
N GLY A 40 2.65 6.44 9.71
CA GLY A 40 3.71 6.44 10.73
C GLY A 40 3.25 6.04 12.13
N ILE A 41 2.43 4.97 12.25
CA ILE A 41 1.96 4.47 13.56
C ILE A 41 3.13 4.14 14.49
N GLU A 42 4.23 3.60 13.96
CA GLU A 42 5.44 3.29 14.74
C GLU A 42 6.12 4.55 15.29
N LEU A 43 6.07 5.67 14.54
CA LEU A 43 6.57 6.96 15.01
C LEU A 43 5.67 7.52 16.12
N ILE A 44 4.35 7.34 15.99
CA ILE A 44 3.38 7.74 17.02
C ILE A 44 3.63 7.00 18.35
N LEU A 45 4.15 5.78 18.33
CA LEU A 45 4.41 4.97 19.52
C LEU A 45 5.66 5.38 20.30
N GLN A 46 6.58 6.15 19.70
CA GLN A 46 7.83 6.53 20.37
C GLN A 46 7.54 7.32 21.65
N GLY A 47 8.15 6.91 22.77
CA GLY A 47 8.00 7.55 24.07
C GLY A 47 6.70 7.22 24.83
N ARG A 48 5.84 6.33 24.30
CA ARG A 48 4.62 5.88 24.99
C ARG A 48 4.89 4.67 25.89
N ASP A 49 3.99 4.46 26.85
CA ASP A 49 3.99 3.26 27.67
C ASP A 49 3.75 2.01 26.79
N PRO A 50 4.54 0.94 26.92
CA PRO A 50 4.36 -0.28 26.12
C PRO A 50 2.96 -0.90 26.22
N ARG A 51 2.26 -0.72 27.36
CA ARG A 51 0.91 -1.26 27.59
C ARG A 51 -0.15 -0.57 26.72
N ASP A 52 0.11 0.65 26.27
CA ASP A 52 -0.81 1.41 25.41
C ASP A 52 -0.73 0.97 23.95
N ALA A 53 0.36 0.30 23.55
CA ALA A 53 0.67 0.02 22.14
C ALA A 53 -0.50 -0.64 21.41
N GLN A 54 -1.13 -1.65 22.03
CA GLN A 54 -2.28 -2.38 21.47
C GLN A 54 -3.44 -1.47 21.06
N HIS A 55 -3.69 -0.39 21.81
CA HIS A 55 -4.76 0.55 21.49
C HIS A 55 -4.45 1.39 20.26
N PHE A 56 -3.18 1.62 19.93
CA PHE A 56 -2.80 2.35 18.71
C PHE A 56 -2.63 1.39 17.52
N VAL A 57 -1.91 0.27 17.70
CA VAL A 57 -1.59 -0.64 16.59
C VAL A 57 -2.81 -1.41 16.07
N ALA A 58 -3.83 -1.63 16.90
CA ALA A 58 -5.10 -2.21 16.44
C ALA A 58 -5.81 -1.33 15.40
N ARG A 59 -5.42 -0.05 15.27
CA ARG A 59 -5.97 0.87 14.25
C ARG A 59 -5.11 0.92 12.99
N SER A 60 -4.10 0.05 12.88
CA SER A 60 -3.32 -0.10 11.64
C SER A 60 -4.18 -0.67 10.51
N CYS A 61 -5.12 -1.57 10.80
CA CYS A 61 -6.13 -2.03 9.86
C CYS A 61 -7.42 -2.33 10.64
N GLY A 62 -8.57 -2.03 10.05
CA GLY A 62 -9.89 -2.27 10.67
C GLY A 62 -10.87 -3.04 9.81
N VAL A 63 -10.43 -3.51 8.63
CA VAL A 63 -11.13 -4.53 7.83
C VAL A 63 -10.73 -5.89 8.38
#